data_AF-R7UZT2-F1
#
_entry.id   AF-R7UZT2-F1
#
_cell.length_a   1.000
_cell.length_b   1.000
_cell.length_c   1.000
_cell.angle_alpha   90.00
_cell.angle_beta   90.00
_cell.angle_gamma   90.00
#
_symmetry.space_group_name_H-M   'P 1'
#
loop_
_entity.id
_entity.type
_entity.pdbx_description
1 polymer ?
#
loop_
_entity_poly.entity_id
_entity_poly.type
_entity_poly.pdbx_seq_one_letter_code
_entity_poly.pdbx_strand_id
1 'polypeptide(L)'
;LKEKAGNSEVIVERRGDNKGATFGLAAHKDGMKYGKFLEDLMAENDRLYLTTQDLERFEDDLDVYDMPKSVMAEPLKSLQRDFPVKPKILGKLISYQISLWQGMTKEGTSSGLHHDFHDNLYILLRGKKRFRLFPPSAASKMKTIGKVSKIHRNGLIVY
;
A
#
# COMPACT_ATOMS: atom_id res chain seq x y z
N LEU A 1 11.20 12.51 7.67
CA LEU A 1 9.76 12.13 7.59
C LEU A 1 8.88 13.05 8.44
N LYS A 2 9.04 13.07 9.77
CA LYS A 2 8.23 13.93 10.67
C LYS A 2 8.30 15.42 10.32
N GLU A 3 9.49 15.94 10.03
CA GLU A 3 9.68 17.34 9.65
C GLU A 3 8.91 17.74 8.38
N LYS A 4 9.02 16.93 7.31
CA LYS A 4 8.44 17.27 5.99
C LYS A 4 6.94 16.98 5.88
N ALA A 5 6.47 15.90 6.50
CA ALA A 5 5.11 15.39 6.29
C ALA A 5 4.35 15.14 7.59
N GLY A 6 4.89 15.53 8.76
CA GLY A 6 4.27 15.21 10.05
C GLY A 6 2.88 15.82 10.25
N ASN A 7 2.58 16.94 9.59
CA ASN A 7 1.29 17.61 9.65
C ASN A 7 0.26 17.03 8.66
N SER A 8 0.67 16.14 7.76
CA SER A 8 -0.22 15.52 6.79
C SER A 8 -1.24 14.60 7.46
N GLU A 9 -2.47 14.59 6.94
CA GLU A 9 -3.52 13.67 7.37
C GLU A 9 -3.35 12.32 6.66
N VAL A 10 -3.28 11.24 7.43
CA VAL A 10 -3.17 9.87 6.91
C VAL A 10 -4.28 9.00 7.48
N ILE A 11 -4.61 7.92 6.76
CA ILE A 11 -5.48 6.87 7.26
C ILE A 11 -4.61 5.66 7.57
N VAL A 12 -4.74 5.13 8.78
CA VAL A 12 -4.04 3.93 9.22
C VAL A 12 -5.04 2.84 9.56
N GLU A 13 -4.70 1.61 9.22
CA GLU A 13 -5.43 0.45 9.72
C GLU A 13 -5.02 0.18 11.16
N ARG A 14 -6.01 -0.09 12.02
CA ARG A 14 -5.83 -0.52 13.40
C ARG A 14 -6.19 -1.99 13.52
N ARG A 15 -5.22 -2.79 13.95
CA ARG A 15 -5.43 -4.18 14.35
C ARG A 15 -6.19 -4.21 15.68
N GLY A 16 -7.27 -5.00 15.74
CA GLY A 16 -8.06 -5.18 16.96
C GLY A 16 -7.30 -5.91 18.08
N ASP A 17 -7.88 -5.90 19.29
CA ASP A 17 -7.26 -6.49 20.50
C ASP A 17 -7.30 -8.02 20.54
N ASN A 18 -8.12 -8.65 19.71
CA ASN A 18 -8.32 -10.09 19.72
C ASN A 18 -7.10 -10.85 19.21
N LYS A 19 -6.82 -12.00 19.84
CA LYS A 19 -5.76 -12.91 19.41
C LYS A 19 -6.02 -13.37 17.97
N GLY A 20 -5.12 -13.03 17.05
CA GLY A 20 -5.26 -13.34 15.62
C GLY A 20 -5.87 -12.23 14.75
N ALA A 21 -6.12 -11.03 15.29
CA ALA A 21 -6.51 -9.89 14.48
C ALA A 21 -5.46 -9.59 13.39
N THR A 22 -5.93 -9.26 12.18
CA THR A 22 -5.07 -8.94 11.04
C THR A 22 -5.35 -7.54 10.50
N PHE A 23 -4.38 -6.99 9.80
CA PHE A 23 -4.59 -5.85 8.90
C PHE A 23 -5.37 -6.28 7.66
N GLY A 24 -5.83 -5.32 6.86
CA GLY A 24 -6.60 -5.53 5.62
C GLY A 24 -8.09 -5.16 5.72
N LEU A 25 -8.90 -5.73 4.84
CA LEU A 25 -10.31 -5.33 4.60
C LEU A 25 -11.20 -5.23 5.86
N ALA A 26 -10.93 -6.04 6.88
CA ALA A 26 -11.72 -6.06 8.12
C ALA A 26 -11.17 -5.13 9.22
N ALA A 27 -10.01 -4.49 9.01
CA ALA A 27 -9.40 -3.63 10.00
C ALA A 27 -10.11 -2.27 10.07
N HIS A 28 -10.25 -1.74 11.28
CA HIS A 28 -10.75 -0.39 11.49
C HIS A 28 -9.76 0.63 10.90
N LYS A 29 -10.27 1.69 10.28
CA LYS A 29 -9.45 2.74 9.66
C LYS A 29 -9.57 4.04 10.47
N ASP A 30 -8.43 4.53 10.95
CA ASP A 30 -8.35 5.76 11.74
C ASP A 30 -7.65 6.87 10.94
N GLY A 31 -8.25 8.06 10.90
CA GLY A 31 -7.57 9.28 10.48
C GLY A 31 -6.66 9.81 11.58
N MET A 32 -5.42 10.16 11.26
CA MET A 32 -4.51 10.83 12.19
C MET A 32 -3.42 11.63 11.47
N LYS A 33 -2.72 12.49 12.23
CA LYS A 33 -1.49 13.13 11.76
C LYS A 33 -0.38 12.11 11.56
N TYR A 34 0.32 12.18 10.42
CA TYR A 34 1.44 11.29 10.13
C TYR A 34 2.56 11.40 11.17
N GLY A 35 2.79 12.59 11.74
CA GLY A 35 3.76 12.80 12.81
C GLY A 35 3.42 11.99 14.07
N LYS A 36 2.14 11.91 14.42
CA LYS A 36 1.65 11.11 15.55
C LYS A 36 1.78 9.61 15.26
N PHE A 37 1.42 9.17 14.06
CA PHE A 37 1.66 7.79 13.63
C PHE A 37 3.14 7.39 13.77
N LEU A 38 4.07 8.26 13.34
CA LEU A 38 5.51 8.00 13.49
C LEU A 38 5.95 7.88 14.96
N GLU A 39 5.41 8.72 15.84
CA GLU A 39 5.64 8.60 17.29
C GLU A 39 5.15 7.27 17.85
N ASP A 40 3.96 6.82 17.44
CA ASP A 40 3.41 5.53 17.89
C ASP A 40 4.29 4.36 17.43
N LEU A 41 4.82 4.39 16.20
CA LEU A 41 5.77 3.37 15.75
C LEU A 41 7.09 3.40 16.54
N MET A 42 7.58 4.59 16.90
CA MET A 42 8.79 4.75 17.72
C MET A 42 8.59 4.29 19.17
N ALA A 43 7.37 4.42 19.69
CA ALA A 43 6.93 3.88 20.98
C ALA A 43 6.59 2.38 20.91
N GLU A 44 7.00 1.70 19.85
CA GLU A 44 6.78 0.28 19.62
C GLU A 44 5.30 -0.15 19.59
N ASN A 45 4.41 0.69 19.08
CA ASN A 45 3.03 0.30 18.80
C ASN A 45 2.95 -0.52 17.50
N ASP A 46 2.71 -1.82 17.62
CA ASP A 46 2.61 -2.76 16.51
C ASP A 46 1.16 -2.94 15.97
N ARG A 47 0.23 -2.11 16.43
CA ARG A 47 -1.20 -2.19 16.08
C ARG A 47 -1.62 -1.29 14.94
N LEU A 48 -0.72 -0.42 14.49
CA LEU A 48 -0.98 0.54 13.43
C LEU A 48 -0.24 0.14 12.16
N TYR A 49 -0.94 0.24 11.03
CA TYR A 49 -0.38 0.01 9.72
C TYR A 49 -0.87 1.08 8.75
N LEU A 50 0.07 1.88 8.24
CA LEU A 50 -0.19 2.75 7.11
C LEU A 50 -0.22 1.86 5.86
N THR A 51 -1.43 1.67 5.34
CA THR A 51 -1.74 0.87 4.15
C THR A 51 -1.75 1.75 2.89
N THR A 52 -2.21 1.21 1.76
CA THR A 52 -2.43 1.96 0.52
C THR A 52 -3.21 3.25 0.77
N GLN A 53 -2.68 4.37 0.29
CA GLN A 53 -3.33 5.67 0.42
C GLN A 53 -4.41 5.83 -0.65
N ASP A 54 -5.60 6.27 -0.24
CA ASP A 54 -6.73 6.55 -1.13
C ASP A 54 -6.49 7.85 -1.91
N LEU A 55 -6.53 7.76 -3.24
CA LEU A 55 -6.34 8.90 -4.14
C LEU A 55 -7.63 9.68 -4.39
N GLU A 56 -8.79 9.11 -4.03
CA GLU A 56 -10.13 9.64 -4.31
C GLU A 56 -10.83 10.08 -3.00
N ARG A 57 -10.02 10.31 -1.95
CA ARG A 57 -10.52 10.53 -0.59
C ARG A 57 -11.38 11.78 -0.46
N PHE A 58 -10.99 12.86 -1.13
CA PHE A 58 -11.68 14.14 -1.08
C PHE A 58 -12.09 14.56 -2.50
N GLU A 59 -13.21 15.27 -2.63
CA GLU A 59 -13.66 15.82 -3.92
C GLU A 59 -12.55 16.70 -4.56
N ASP A 60 -11.81 17.44 -3.73
CA ASP A 60 -10.65 18.23 -4.17
C ASP A 60 -9.49 17.40 -4.72
N ASP A 61 -9.43 16.09 -4.46
CA ASP A 61 -8.43 15.20 -5.05
C ASP A 61 -8.80 14.75 -6.48
N LEU A 62 -10.04 14.97 -6.92
CA LEU A 62 -10.53 14.58 -8.24
C LEU A 62 -10.53 15.75 -9.24
N ASP A 63 -10.24 15.48 -10.50
CA ASP A 63 -10.36 16.43 -11.60
C ASP A 63 -11.81 16.52 -12.12
N VAL A 64 -12.02 17.31 -13.18
CA VAL A 64 -13.36 17.54 -13.75
C VAL A 64 -13.98 16.29 -14.40
N TYR A 65 -13.25 15.19 -14.48
CA TYR A 65 -13.69 13.90 -15.00
C TYR A 65 -13.79 12.83 -13.91
N ASP A 66 -13.81 13.23 -12.64
CA ASP A 66 -13.80 12.35 -11.47
C ASP A 66 -12.56 11.43 -11.40
N MET A 67 -11.44 11.86 -11.98
CA MET A 67 -10.17 11.12 -11.94
C MET A 67 -9.21 11.72 -10.92
N PRO A 68 -8.37 10.91 -10.22
CA PRO A 68 -7.36 11.43 -9.33
C PRO A 68 -6.41 12.45 -10.00
N LYS A 69 -6.32 13.66 -9.43
CA LYS A 69 -5.38 14.71 -9.86
C LYS A 69 -3.91 14.34 -9.67
N SER A 70 -3.63 13.32 -8.87
CA SER A 70 -2.28 12.87 -8.54
C SER A 70 -2.20 11.36 -8.44
N VAL A 71 -1.04 10.80 -8.73
CA VAL A 71 -0.72 9.37 -8.55
C VAL A 71 -0.35 9.04 -7.10
N MET A 72 -0.40 10.00 -6.18
CA MET A 72 -0.03 9.80 -4.78
C MET A 72 -0.89 10.67 -3.86
N ALA A 73 -1.12 10.19 -2.65
CA ALA A 73 -1.78 10.92 -1.58
C ALA A 73 -0.80 11.19 -0.42
N GLU A 74 -1.23 11.92 0.60
CA GLU A 74 -0.41 12.14 1.80
C GLU A 74 -0.06 10.81 2.50
N PRO A 75 1.16 10.63 3.03
CA PRO A 75 2.21 11.64 3.23
C PRO A 75 3.13 11.84 2.02
N LEU A 76 2.92 11.10 0.92
CA LEU A 76 3.83 11.10 -0.23
C LEU A 76 3.77 12.40 -1.02
N LYS A 77 2.63 13.09 -1.09
CA LYS A 77 2.54 14.44 -1.68
C LYS A 77 3.53 15.42 -1.01
N SER A 78 3.60 15.41 0.32
CA SER A 78 4.57 16.20 1.09
C SER A 78 6.03 15.74 0.94
N LEU A 79 6.25 14.51 0.46
CA LEU A 79 7.57 13.90 0.24
C LEU A 79 7.97 13.81 -1.24
N GLN A 80 7.18 14.35 -2.16
CA GLN A 80 7.31 14.12 -3.62
C GLN A 80 8.67 14.49 -4.21
N ARG A 81 9.43 15.35 -3.54
CA ARG A 81 10.77 15.78 -3.97
C ARG A 81 11.89 14.81 -3.55
N ASP A 82 11.56 13.81 -2.74
CA ASP A 82 12.53 12.88 -2.16
C ASP A 82 12.71 11.60 -3.00
N PHE A 83 11.90 11.40 -4.05
CA PHE A 83 11.98 10.24 -4.93
C PHE A 83 11.48 10.58 -6.35
N PRO A 84 11.94 9.87 -7.38
CA PRO A 84 11.45 10.09 -8.74
C PRO A 84 10.04 9.52 -8.92
N VAL A 85 9.10 10.35 -9.37
CA VAL A 85 7.72 9.90 -9.72
C VAL A 85 7.73 8.85 -10.83
N LYS A 86 8.69 8.92 -11.74
CA LYS A 86 8.93 7.93 -12.81
C LYS A 86 10.33 7.33 -12.68
N PRO A 87 10.49 6.19 -11.98
CA PRO A 87 11.76 5.48 -11.89
C PRO A 87 12.25 5.02 -13.25
N LYS A 88 13.52 5.29 -13.59
CA LYS A 88 14.11 4.92 -14.90
C LYS A 88 14.02 3.41 -15.19
N ILE A 89 14.05 2.56 -14.16
CA ILE A 89 13.98 1.10 -14.30
C ILE A 89 12.65 0.61 -14.89
N LEU A 90 11.58 1.40 -14.79
CA LEU A 90 10.27 1.07 -15.37
C LEU A 90 10.14 1.51 -16.84
N GLY A 91 11.19 2.10 -17.42
CA GLY A 91 11.27 2.44 -18.84
C GLY A 91 10.13 3.34 -19.31
N LYS A 92 9.26 2.79 -20.17
CA LYS A 92 8.15 3.53 -20.79
C LYS A 92 6.86 3.52 -19.97
N LEU A 93 6.78 2.74 -18.89
CA LEU A 93 5.60 2.69 -18.04
C LEU A 93 5.34 4.06 -17.38
N ILE A 94 4.06 4.33 -17.12
CA ILE A 94 3.61 5.49 -16.37
C ILE A 94 3.13 5.03 -14.99
N SER A 95 3.41 5.82 -13.96
CA SER A 95 2.97 5.51 -12.61
C SER A 95 1.46 5.64 -12.54
N TYR A 96 0.78 4.57 -12.16
CA TYR A 96 -0.66 4.59 -11.87
C TYR A 96 -0.90 5.09 -10.44
N GLN A 97 -0.21 4.49 -9.47
CA GLN A 97 -0.28 4.89 -8.07
C GLN A 97 1.08 4.65 -7.38
N ILE A 98 1.46 5.56 -6.49
CA ILE A 98 2.61 5.43 -5.60
C ILE A 98 2.08 5.39 -4.17
N SER A 99 2.42 4.33 -3.45
CA SER A 99 1.96 4.13 -2.07
C SER A 99 3.13 3.90 -1.12
N LEU A 100 2.89 4.27 0.14
CA LEU A 100 3.80 4.04 1.25
C LEU A 100 3.18 3.03 2.20
N TRP A 101 3.86 1.91 2.42
CA TRP A 101 3.49 0.94 3.44
C TRP A 101 4.41 1.07 4.63
N GLN A 102 3.83 1.32 5.80
CA GLN A 102 4.62 1.50 7.01
C GLN A 102 3.91 0.88 8.22
N GLY A 103 4.68 0.21 9.05
CA GLY A 103 4.22 -0.34 10.32
C GLY A 103 5.40 -0.84 11.12
N MET A 104 5.11 -1.33 12.31
CA MET A 104 6.09 -2.00 13.17
C MET A 104 5.53 -3.37 13.55
N THR A 105 6.40 -4.36 13.67
CA THR A 105 6.05 -5.65 14.26
C THR A 105 7.26 -6.25 14.99
N LYS A 106 7.01 -6.91 16.13
CA LYS A 106 8.03 -7.66 16.89
C LYS A 106 8.16 -9.11 16.39
N GLU A 107 7.04 -9.73 16.03
CA GLU A 107 6.97 -11.15 15.65
C GLU A 107 6.83 -11.38 14.14
N GLY A 108 6.71 -10.31 13.36
CA GLY A 108 6.42 -10.37 11.93
C GLY A 108 4.93 -10.23 11.64
N THR A 109 4.62 -9.77 10.43
CA THR A 109 3.26 -9.69 9.91
C THR A 109 3.24 -10.09 8.43
N SER A 110 2.06 -10.44 7.92
CA SER A 110 1.87 -10.82 6.54
C SER A 110 0.70 -10.05 5.94
N SER A 111 0.85 -9.64 4.68
CA SER A 111 -0.22 -9.08 3.86
C SER A 111 -1.11 -10.15 3.21
N GLY A 112 -0.90 -11.44 3.53
CA GLY A 112 -1.50 -12.55 2.79
C GLY A 112 -0.96 -12.68 1.37
N LEU A 113 -1.25 -13.81 0.73
CA LEU A 113 -0.96 -14.02 -0.69
C LEU A 113 -2.05 -13.34 -1.53
N HIS A 114 -1.64 -12.44 -2.41
CA HIS A 114 -2.50 -11.72 -3.34
C HIS A 114 -1.74 -11.44 -4.64
N HIS A 115 -2.43 -10.89 -5.62
CA HIS A 115 -1.85 -10.33 -6.83
C HIS A 115 -2.56 -8.99 -7.11
N ASP A 116 -1.87 -8.11 -7.82
CA ASP A 116 -2.38 -6.80 -8.24
C ASP A 116 -2.59 -6.80 -9.75
N PHE A 117 -3.44 -5.90 -10.24
CA PHE A 117 -3.70 -5.76 -11.69
C PHE A 117 -2.55 -5.10 -12.46
N HIS A 118 -1.78 -4.24 -11.80
CA HIS A 118 -0.72 -3.45 -12.41
C HIS A 118 0.66 -4.04 -12.14
N ASP A 119 1.61 -3.77 -13.03
CA ASP A 119 3.03 -3.97 -12.74
C ASP A 119 3.41 -3.16 -11.49
N ASN A 120 4.27 -3.71 -10.63
CA ASN A 120 4.61 -3.11 -9.34
C ASN A 120 6.12 -3.05 -9.11
N LEU A 121 6.62 -1.89 -8.68
CA LEU A 121 7.98 -1.71 -8.17
C LEU A 121 7.94 -1.55 -6.65
N TYR A 122 8.26 -2.62 -5.94
CA TYR A 122 8.35 -2.59 -4.48
C TYR A 122 9.75 -2.19 -4.01
N ILE A 123 9.85 -1.11 -3.22
CA ILE A 123 11.12 -0.65 -2.63
C ILE A 123 11.07 -0.78 -1.10
N LEU A 124 11.97 -1.58 -0.53
CA LEU A 124 12.12 -1.71 0.92
C LEU A 124 13.06 -0.62 1.45
N LEU A 125 12.51 0.41 2.08
CA LEU A 125 13.29 1.53 2.63
C LEU A 125 13.89 1.23 4.01
N ARG A 126 13.19 0.48 4.87
CA ARG A 126 13.65 0.16 6.23
C ARG A 126 13.07 -1.18 6.70
N GLY A 127 13.84 -1.89 7.52
CA GLY A 127 13.44 -3.16 8.13
C GLY A 127 13.71 -4.37 7.23
N LYS A 128 12.89 -5.41 7.37
CA LYS A 128 13.03 -6.66 6.61
C LYS A 128 11.66 -7.12 6.11
N LYS A 129 11.57 -7.44 4.82
CA LYS A 129 10.37 -8.05 4.22
C LYS A 129 10.77 -9.29 3.43
N ARG A 130 10.05 -10.40 3.64
CA ARG A 130 10.23 -11.64 2.89
C ARG A 130 9.13 -11.76 1.86
N PHE A 131 9.51 -11.79 0.59
CA PHE A 131 8.59 -12.02 -0.51
C PHE A 131 8.58 -13.50 -0.88
N ARG A 132 7.39 -14.04 -1.11
CA ARG A 132 7.19 -15.34 -1.75
C ARG A 132 6.35 -15.09 -2.99
N LEU A 133 6.94 -15.31 -4.16
CA LEU A 133 6.30 -15.08 -5.45
C LEU A 133 5.92 -16.42 -6.07
N PHE A 134 4.75 -16.46 -6.69
CA PHE A 134 4.30 -17.58 -7.49
C PHE A 134 4.00 -17.08 -8.90
N PRO A 135 4.33 -17.86 -9.95
CA PRO A 135 4.02 -17.44 -11.30
C PRO A 135 2.50 -17.47 -11.53
N PRO A 136 1.96 -16.61 -12.42
CA PRO A 136 0.53 -16.63 -12.77
C PRO A 136 0.05 -17.99 -13.27
N SER A 137 0.90 -18.78 -13.93
CA SER A 137 0.60 -20.14 -14.37
C SER A 137 0.28 -21.12 -13.23
N ALA A 138 0.62 -20.78 -11.98
CA ALA A 138 0.25 -21.55 -10.80
C ALA A 138 -1.13 -21.18 -10.23
N ALA A 139 -1.85 -20.21 -10.80
CA ALA A 139 -3.12 -19.72 -10.27
C ALA A 139 -4.17 -20.83 -10.04
N SER A 140 -4.22 -21.85 -10.90
CA SER A 140 -5.13 -23.00 -10.73
C SER A 140 -4.83 -23.85 -9.49
N LYS A 141 -3.63 -23.72 -8.91
CA LYS A 141 -3.20 -24.38 -7.67
C LYS A 141 -3.30 -23.45 -6.46
N MET A 142 -3.56 -22.17 -6.68
CA MET A 142 -3.80 -21.19 -5.63
C MET A 142 -5.31 -21.15 -5.40
N LYS A 143 -5.76 -21.30 -4.16
CA LYS A 143 -7.20 -21.22 -3.82
C LYS A 143 -7.69 -19.77 -3.94
N THR A 144 -7.71 -19.23 -5.15
CA THR A 144 -8.11 -17.84 -5.43
C THR A 144 -9.58 -17.64 -5.08
N ILE A 145 -9.91 -16.45 -4.61
CA ILE A 145 -11.30 -16.00 -4.50
C ILE A 145 -11.74 -15.57 -5.91
N GLY A 146 -12.86 -16.11 -6.39
CA GLY A 146 -13.31 -15.98 -7.78
C GLY A 146 -12.88 -17.16 -8.67
N LYS A 147 -13.54 -17.32 -9.81
CA LYS A 147 -13.27 -18.40 -10.78
C LYS A 147 -12.31 -17.88 -11.83
N VAL A 148 -11.13 -18.47 -12.01
CA VAL A 148 -10.22 -18.04 -13.09
C VAL A 148 -10.83 -18.38 -14.46
N SER A 149 -11.10 -17.36 -15.27
CA SER A 149 -11.59 -17.46 -16.65
C SER A 149 -10.43 -17.64 -17.64
N LYS A 150 -9.38 -16.83 -17.53
CA LYS A 150 -8.24 -16.84 -18.46
C LYS A 150 -6.97 -16.31 -17.81
N ILE A 151 -5.83 -16.89 -18.19
CA ILE A 151 -4.50 -16.35 -17.88
C ILE A 151 -3.84 -15.94 -19.18
N HIS A 152 -3.55 -14.66 -19.35
CA HIS A 152 -2.90 -14.13 -20.55
C HIS A 152 -1.38 -14.39 -20.53
N ARG A 153 -0.74 -14.30 -21.70
CA ARG A 153 0.71 -14.51 -21.83
C ARG A 153 1.55 -13.53 -21.00
N ASN A 154 1.04 -12.32 -20.77
CA ASN A 154 1.67 -11.32 -19.91
C ASN A 154 1.44 -11.57 -18.41
N GLY A 155 0.75 -12.65 -18.03
CA GLY A 155 0.48 -12.99 -16.63
C GLY A 155 -0.82 -12.43 -16.07
N LEU A 156 -1.57 -11.62 -16.82
CA LEU A 156 -2.87 -11.11 -16.37
C LEU A 156 -3.85 -12.27 -16.12
N ILE A 157 -4.38 -12.33 -14.91
CA ILE A 157 -5.40 -13.30 -14.49
C ILE A 157 -6.76 -12.62 -14.57
N VAL A 158 -7.64 -13.18 -15.40
CA VAL A 158 -9.04 -12.75 -15.54
C VAL A 158 -9.92 -13.74 -14.79
N TYR A 159 -10.81 -13.23 -13.97
CA TYR A 159 -11.83 -13.98 -13.24
C TYR A 159 -13.17 -13.96 -14.00
#